data_AF-A0A968HG09-F1
#
_entry.id   AF-A0A968HG09-F1
#
_cell.length_a   1.000
_cell.length_b   1.000
_cell.length_c   1.000
_cell.angle_alpha   90.00
_cell.angle_beta   90.00
_cell.angle_gamma   90.00
#
_symmetry.space_group_name_H-M   'P 1'
#
loop_
_entity.id
_entity.type
_entity.pdbx_description
1 polymer ?
#
loop_
_entity_poly.entity_id
_entity_poly.type
_entity_poly.pdbx_seq_one_letter_code
_entity_poly.pdbx_strand_id
1 'polypeptide(L)'
;MISRQCDRHGVRFDTAKPELREAIAAYYDRTYAYLAEISRTESGASPVQIWPHHFDMAVLISLPTPEGEEARSIGVGLSPGDGTISEPYWYITPYPEPTSDRLTPLPKGTWKMEGWVGALLIATELGDIHDSQNQQALQSGTAPSVQRFRPSSKTA
;
A
#
# COMPACT_ATOMS: atom_id res chain seq x y z
N MET A 1 -5.54 8.62 -19.17
CA MET A 1 -5.58 9.94 -18.49
C MET A 1 -4.38 9.93 -17.55
N ILE A 2 -3.40 10.82 -17.72
CA ILE A 2 -2.20 10.84 -16.87
C ILE A 2 -2.65 11.13 -15.43
N SER A 3 -2.24 10.28 -14.49
CA SER A 3 -2.53 10.42 -13.06
C SER A 3 -2.27 11.87 -12.60
N ARG A 4 -3.20 12.43 -11.81
CA ARG A 4 -2.97 13.72 -11.14
C ARG A 4 -2.06 13.48 -9.94
N GLN A 5 -0.77 13.36 -10.22
CA GLN A 5 0.24 13.31 -9.17
C GLN A 5 0.30 14.68 -8.48
N CYS A 6 0.22 14.65 -7.16
CA CYS A 6 0.21 15.82 -6.30
C CYS A 6 1.15 15.59 -5.12
N ASP A 7 1.53 16.68 -4.44
CA ASP A 7 2.15 16.58 -3.13
C ASP A 7 1.13 16.12 -2.07
N ARG A 8 1.58 15.95 -0.83
CA ARG A 8 0.70 15.55 0.28
C ARG A 8 -0.49 16.50 0.51
N HIS A 9 -0.41 17.75 0.06
CA HIS A 9 -1.48 18.73 0.25
C HIS A 9 -2.40 18.84 -0.97
N GLY A 10 -2.27 17.95 -1.95
CA GLY A 10 -3.05 18.01 -3.19
C GLY A 10 -2.58 19.07 -4.17
N VAL A 11 -1.41 19.68 -3.95
CA VAL A 11 -0.82 20.62 -4.90
C VAL A 11 -0.28 19.83 -6.09
N ARG A 12 -0.71 20.21 -7.30
CA ARG A 12 -0.29 19.57 -8.54
C ARG A 12 1.23 19.50 -8.61
N PHE A 13 1.75 18.32 -8.95
CA PHE A 13 3.17 18.11 -9.15
C PHE A 13 3.70 19.00 -10.28
N ASP A 14 4.69 19.81 -9.94
CA ASP A 14 5.40 20.68 -10.86
C ASP A 14 6.86 20.23 -10.94
N THR A 15 7.25 19.67 -12.10
CA THR A 15 8.59 19.15 -12.32
C THR A 15 9.66 20.23 -12.26
N ALA A 16 9.34 21.53 -12.31
CA ALA A 16 10.31 22.60 -12.13
C ALA A 16 10.73 22.77 -10.66
N LYS A 17 9.85 22.40 -9.72
CA LYS A 17 10.03 22.60 -8.28
C LYS A 17 10.85 21.48 -7.63
N PRO A 18 12.12 21.72 -7.24
CA PRO A 18 12.97 20.69 -6.62
C PRO A 18 12.35 20.09 -5.35
N GLU A 19 11.72 20.91 -4.53
CA GLU A 19 11.09 20.50 -3.28
C GLU A 19 9.98 19.46 -3.48
N LEU A 20 9.23 19.56 -4.59
CA LEU A 20 8.18 18.59 -4.91
C LEU A 20 8.80 17.26 -5.39
N ARG A 21 9.87 17.32 -6.19
CA ARG A 21 10.60 16.12 -6.65
C ARG A 21 11.22 15.39 -5.47
N GLU A 22 11.84 16.12 -4.55
CA GLU A 22 12.43 15.57 -3.32
C GLU A 22 11.36 14.95 -2.43
N ALA A 23 10.21 15.60 -2.28
CA ALA A 23 9.09 15.05 -1.51
C ALA A 23 8.62 13.69 -2.07
N ILE A 24 8.36 13.60 -3.38
CA ILE A 24 7.96 12.32 -4.00
C ILE A 24 9.07 11.28 -3.86
N ALA A 25 10.34 11.64 -4.12
CA ALA A 25 11.47 10.72 -3.97
C ALA A 25 11.57 10.17 -2.54
N ALA A 26 11.29 10.99 -1.52
CA ALA A 26 11.25 10.54 -0.13
C ALA A 26 10.17 9.48 0.13
N TYR A 27 8.96 9.62 -0.44
CA TYR A 27 7.93 8.58 -0.31
C TYR A 27 8.37 7.25 -0.92
N TYR A 28 8.99 7.26 -2.11
CA TYR A 28 9.53 6.04 -2.73
C TYR A 28 10.69 5.45 -1.93
N ASP A 29 11.68 6.25 -1.55
CA ASP A 29 12.85 5.78 -0.79
C ASP A 29 12.44 5.10 0.53
N ARG A 30 11.58 5.77 1.31
CA ARG A 30 11.11 5.25 2.61
C ARG A 30 10.22 4.03 2.44
N THR A 31 9.37 4.02 1.43
CA THR A 31 8.50 2.87 1.19
C THR A 31 9.28 1.68 0.62
N TYR A 32 10.33 1.91 -0.17
CA TYR A 32 11.16 0.84 -0.72
C TYR A 32 11.80 0.02 0.40
N ALA A 33 12.40 0.67 1.40
CA ALA A 33 13.00 -0.03 2.54
C ALA A 33 12.00 -0.96 3.24
N TYR A 34 10.76 -0.50 3.37
CA TYR A 34 9.67 -1.26 3.97
C TYR A 34 9.20 -2.42 3.07
N LEU A 35 8.97 -2.18 1.78
CA LEU A 35 8.55 -3.22 0.83
C LEU A 35 9.64 -4.28 0.61
N ALA A 36 10.91 -3.88 0.64
CA ALA A 36 12.04 -4.80 0.58
C ALA A 36 12.06 -5.75 1.78
N GLU A 37 11.66 -5.28 2.97
CA GLU A 37 11.51 -6.14 4.15
C GLU A 37 10.42 -7.19 3.95
N ILE A 38 9.23 -6.79 3.46
CA ILE A 38 8.14 -7.71 3.16
C ILE A 38 8.59 -8.74 2.13
N SER A 39 9.19 -8.27 1.03
CA SER A 39 9.68 -9.13 -0.06
C SER A 39 10.63 -10.22 0.45
N ARG A 40 11.45 -9.89 1.46
CA ARG A 40 12.41 -10.80 2.08
C ARG A 40 11.80 -11.74 3.11
N THR A 41 10.79 -11.30 3.85
CA THR A 41 10.30 -12.00 5.06
C THR A 41 8.99 -12.74 4.85
N GLU A 42 8.15 -12.29 3.92
CA GLU A 42 6.86 -12.91 3.63
C GLU A 42 6.99 -14.00 2.58
N SER A 43 6.63 -15.23 2.97
CA SER A 43 6.54 -16.34 2.02
C SER A 43 5.47 -16.04 0.97
N GLY A 44 5.85 -16.20 -0.31
CA GLY A 44 5.01 -15.90 -1.47
C GLY A 44 5.11 -14.46 -1.97
N ALA A 45 5.93 -13.61 -1.33
CA ALA A 45 6.13 -12.23 -1.78
C ALA A 45 6.98 -12.14 -3.06
N SER A 46 6.55 -11.30 -3.99
CA SER A 46 7.35 -10.91 -5.15
C SER A 46 8.52 -10.00 -4.75
N PRO A 47 9.51 -9.79 -5.64
CA PRO A 47 10.36 -8.61 -5.59
C PRO A 47 9.52 -7.32 -5.58
N VAL A 48 10.11 -6.23 -5.08
CA VAL A 48 9.51 -4.88 -5.20
C VAL A 48 9.47 -4.48 -6.66
N GLN A 49 8.30 -4.05 -7.15
CA GLN A 49 8.08 -3.66 -8.55
C GLN A 49 7.44 -2.27 -8.64
N ILE A 50 7.66 -1.59 -9.76
CA ILE A 50 6.92 -0.36 -10.11
C ILE A 50 5.94 -0.70 -11.25
N TRP A 51 4.65 -0.51 -11.02
CA TRP A 51 3.59 -0.81 -11.98
C TRP A 51 3.36 0.38 -12.93
N PRO A 52 3.58 0.24 -14.25
CA PRO A 52 3.61 1.39 -15.16
C PRO A 52 2.31 2.20 -15.27
N HIS A 53 1.16 1.61 -14.96
CA HIS A 53 -0.15 2.20 -15.24
C HIS A 53 -0.56 3.31 -14.25
N HIS A 54 -0.17 3.20 -12.98
CA HIS A 54 -0.34 4.25 -11.96
C HIS A 54 0.97 4.67 -11.28
N PHE A 55 2.08 4.04 -11.67
CA PHE A 55 3.42 4.24 -11.12
C PHE A 55 3.57 3.79 -9.66
N ASP A 56 2.70 2.88 -9.23
CA ASP A 56 2.71 2.29 -7.89
C ASP A 56 3.98 1.49 -7.66
N MET A 57 4.57 1.63 -6.49
CA MET A 57 5.61 0.72 -6.02
C MET A 57 5.00 -0.27 -5.05
N ALA A 58 5.10 -1.55 -5.34
CA ALA A 58 4.40 -2.58 -4.58
C ALA A 58 5.13 -3.93 -4.54
N VAL A 59 4.70 -4.76 -3.59
CA VAL A 59 4.95 -6.19 -3.52
C VAL A 59 3.62 -6.91 -3.65
N LEU A 60 3.61 -8.04 -4.36
CA LEU A 60 2.47 -8.94 -4.42
C LEU A 60 2.79 -10.21 -3.62
N ILE A 61 1.99 -10.51 -2.60
CA ILE A 61 2.12 -11.71 -1.78
C ILE A 61 1.12 -12.75 -2.29
N SER A 62 1.62 -13.79 -2.96
CA SER A 62 0.79 -14.94 -3.35
C SER A 62 0.46 -15.79 -2.12
N LEU A 63 -0.82 -16.10 -1.94
CA LEU A 63 -1.29 -16.98 -0.89
C LEU A 63 -1.50 -18.39 -1.44
N PRO A 64 -1.37 -19.45 -0.61
CA PRO A 64 -1.78 -20.79 -1.02
C PRO A 64 -3.22 -20.78 -1.49
N THR A 65 -3.52 -21.43 -2.61
CA THR A 65 -4.88 -21.56 -3.16
C THR A 65 -5.17 -23.05 -3.39
N PRO A 66 -6.30 -23.57 -2.89
CA PRO A 66 -6.72 -24.95 -3.19
C PRO A 66 -6.88 -25.17 -4.70
N GLU A 67 -6.64 -26.40 -5.15
CA GLU A 67 -6.81 -26.75 -6.56
C GLU A 67 -8.26 -26.50 -7.01
N GLY A 68 -8.43 -25.81 -8.14
CA GLY A 68 -9.74 -25.44 -8.68
C GLY A 68 -10.35 -24.17 -8.07
N GLU A 69 -9.69 -23.53 -7.10
CA GLU A 69 -10.09 -22.21 -6.59
C GLU A 69 -9.32 -21.06 -7.26
N GLU A 70 -9.88 -19.87 -7.14
CA GLU A 70 -9.27 -18.64 -7.65
C GLU A 70 -7.97 -18.30 -6.89
N ALA A 71 -6.94 -17.88 -7.64
CA ALA A 71 -5.66 -17.49 -7.08
C ALA A 71 -5.85 -16.36 -6.04
N ARG A 72 -5.19 -16.48 -4.89
CA ARG A 72 -5.31 -15.54 -3.78
C ARG A 72 -4.03 -14.74 -3.64
N SER A 73 -4.16 -13.45 -3.38
CA SER A 73 -3.01 -12.58 -3.17
C SER A 73 -3.30 -11.40 -2.27
N ILE A 74 -2.25 -10.76 -1.79
CA ILE A 74 -2.32 -9.48 -1.10
C ILE A 74 -1.35 -8.54 -1.79
N GLY A 75 -1.86 -7.45 -2.37
CA GLY A 75 -1.04 -6.33 -2.83
C GLY A 75 -0.71 -5.43 -1.66
N VAL A 76 0.56 -5.02 -1.53
CA VAL A 76 0.99 -4.02 -0.56
C VAL A 76 1.83 -2.99 -1.29
N GLY A 77 1.45 -1.72 -1.25
CA GLY A 77 2.13 -0.72 -2.07
C GLY A 77 1.91 0.72 -1.67
N LEU A 78 2.60 1.59 -2.42
CA LEU A 78 2.48 3.04 -2.43
C LEU A 78 2.06 3.47 -3.83
N SER A 79 1.09 4.36 -3.91
CA SER A 79 0.81 5.16 -5.09
C SER A 79 1.23 6.61 -4.84
N PRO A 80 1.81 7.32 -5.83
CA PRO A 80 2.12 8.74 -5.73
C PRO A 80 0.87 9.64 -5.86
N GLY A 81 -0.33 9.06 -5.85
CA GLY A 81 -1.60 9.71 -6.14
C GLY A 81 -2.17 9.26 -7.47
N ASP A 82 -3.49 9.32 -7.59
CA ASP A 82 -4.25 8.92 -8.78
C ASP A 82 -5.40 9.90 -9.10
N GLY A 83 -6.29 9.51 -10.00
CA GLY A 83 -7.45 10.33 -10.39
C GLY A 83 -8.51 10.51 -9.29
N THR A 84 -8.47 9.68 -8.25
CA THR A 84 -9.42 9.63 -7.13
C THR A 84 -8.83 10.14 -5.82
N ILE A 85 -7.52 9.93 -5.59
CA ILE A 85 -6.79 10.33 -4.40
C ILE A 85 -5.62 11.21 -4.84
N SER A 86 -5.72 12.51 -4.59
CA SER A 86 -4.76 13.51 -5.04
C SER A 86 -3.62 13.72 -4.04
N GLU A 87 -3.05 12.66 -3.48
CA GLU A 87 -1.84 12.71 -2.64
C GLU A 87 -1.21 11.31 -2.59
N PRO A 88 0.05 11.16 -2.16
CA PRO A 88 0.63 9.84 -1.97
C PRO A 88 -0.16 9.03 -0.93
N TYR A 89 -0.37 7.75 -1.20
CA TYR A 89 -1.08 6.86 -0.29
C TYR A 89 -0.52 5.44 -0.31
N TRP A 90 -0.58 4.79 0.84
CA TRP A 90 -0.28 3.37 0.98
C TRP A 90 -1.57 2.56 0.94
N TYR A 91 -1.48 1.35 0.40
CA TYR A 91 -2.60 0.44 0.31
C TYR A 91 -2.24 -1.00 0.67
N ILE A 92 -3.24 -1.73 1.14
CA ILE A 92 -3.24 -3.19 1.22
C ILE A 92 -4.51 -3.70 0.53
N THR A 93 -4.34 -4.44 -0.56
CA THR A 93 -5.42 -4.92 -1.41
C THR A 93 -5.45 -6.45 -1.44
N PRO A 94 -6.33 -7.09 -0.65
CA PRO A 94 -6.56 -8.53 -0.77
C PRO A 94 -7.28 -8.87 -2.09
N TYR A 95 -6.96 -10.03 -2.64
CA TYR A 95 -7.69 -10.67 -3.71
C TYR A 95 -7.97 -12.14 -3.38
N PRO A 96 -9.20 -12.63 -3.56
CA PRO A 96 -10.42 -11.89 -3.90
C PRO A 96 -10.80 -10.81 -2.87
N GLU A 97 -11.62 -9.84 -3.30
CA GLU A 97 -12.07 -8.77 -2.41
C GLU A 97 -12.91 -9.32 -1.24
N PRO A 98 -12.60 -8.93 0.01
CA PRO A 98 -13.36 -9.36 1.17
C PRO A 98 -14.72 -8.64 1.21
N THR A 99 -15.70 -9.32 1.79
CA THR A 99 -16.98 -8.72 2.15
C THR A 99 -16.82 -7.77 3.35
N SER A 100 -17.69 -6.76 3.45
CA SER A 100 -17.57 -5.68 4.44
C SER A 100 -17.63 -6.15 5.90
N ASP A 101 -18.30 -7.26 6.18
CA ASP A 101 -18.39 -7.89 7.50
C ASP A 101 -17.06 -8.48 7.98
N ARG A 102 -16.10 -8.71 7.07
CA ARG A 102 -14.75 -9.21 7.39
C ARG A 102 -13.74 -8.09 7.65
N LEU A 103 -14.16 -6.83 7.51
CA LEU A 103 -13.30 -5.67 7.69
C LEU A 103 -13.30 -5.22 9.15
N THR A 104 -12.17 -5.47 9.82
CA THR A 104 -11.96 -5.04 11.20
C THR A 104 -11.38 -3.62 11.25
N PRO A 105 -11.62 -2.83 12.31
CA PRO A 105 -11.03 -1.50 12.44
C PRO A 105 -9.50 -1.53 12.29
N LEU A 106 -8.98 -0.56 11.54
CA LEU A 106 -7.55 -0.37 11.33
C LEU A 106 -6.95 0.47 12.46
N PRO A 107 -5.73 0.18 12.94
CA PRO A 107 -5.05 1.04 13.92
C PRO A 107 -4.74 2.44 13.38
N LYS A 108 -4.51 2.54 12.06
CA LYS A 108 -4.28 3.77 11.30
C LYS A 108 -4.75 3.56 9.87
N GLY A 109 -5.26 4.60 9.22
CA GLY A 109 -5.87 4.51 7.91
C GLY A 109 -7.36 4.15 7.97
N THR A 110 -7.94 4.00 6.78
CA THR A 110 -9.36 3.73 6.58
C THR A 110 -9.56 2.60 5.57
N TRP A 111 -10.74 1.98 5.57
CA TRP A 111 -11.11 1.05 4.51
C TRP A 111 -11.64 1.81 3.30
N LYS A 112 -11.04 1.60 2.13
CA LYS A 112 -11.61 2.00 0.85
C LYS A 112 -12.48 0.87 0.33
N MET A 113 -13.69 1.23 -0.12
CA MET A 113 -14.71 0.29 -0.61
C MET A 113 -15.24 0.66 -2.01
N GLU A 114 -14.95 1.87 -2.48
CA GLU A 114 -15.40 2.35 -3.79
C GLU A 114 -14.25 2.21 -4.80
N GLY A 115 -14.51 1.48 -5.90
CA GLY A 115 -13.54 1.22 -6.97
C GLY A 115 -12.59 0.05 -6.69
N TRP A 116 -12.16 -0.13 -5.44
CA TRP A 116 -11.42 -1.30 -4.95
C TRP A 116 -11.63 -1.45 -3.43
N VAL A 117 -11.53 -2.68 -2.93
CA VAL A 117 -11.61 -2.98 -1.49
C VAL A 117 -10.22 -3.16 -0.88
N GLY A 118 -9.88 -2.35 0.12
CA GLY A 118 -8.64 -2.54 0.86
C GLY A 118 -8.35 -1.45 1.90
N ALA A 119 -7.27 -1.65 2.66
CA ALA A 119 -6.82 -0.68 3.63
C ALA A 119 -6.10 0.46 2.90
N LEU A 120 -6.38 1.70 3.30
CA LEU A 120 -5.85 2.93 2.71
C LEU A 120 -5.27 3.81 3.82
N LEU A 121 -4.05 4.30 3.62
CA LEU A 121 -3.46 5.33 4.46
C LEU A 121 -2.94 6.46 3.56
N ILE A 122 -3.52 7.65 3.68
CA ILE A 122 -3.09 8.83 2.90
C ILE A 122 -1.93 9.56 3.59
N ALA A 123 -1.10 10.24 2.81
CA ALA A 123 0.10 10.93 3.30
C ALA A 123 -0.19 11.98 4.37
N THR A 124 -1.27 12.74 4.25
CA THR A 124 -1.73 13.70 5.26
C THR A 124 -2.02 13.05 6.60
N GLU A 125 -2.67 11.88 6.60
CA GLU A 125 -2.97 11.12 7.81
C GLU A 125 -1.72 10.48 8.42
N LEU A 126 -0.75 10.06 7.59
CA LEU A 126 0.53 9.62 8.10
C LEU A 126 1.21 10.75 8.89
N GLY A 127 1.35 11.93 8.27
CA GLY A 127 2.10 13.06 8.78
C GLY A 127 3.40 13.31 7.99
N ASP A 128 4.45 13.76 8.68
CA ASP A 128 5.76 13.92 8.06
C ASP A 128 6.41 12.56 7.78
N ILE A 129 6.81 12.30 6.54
CA ILE A 129 7.48 11.06 6.11
C ILE A 129 8.92 10.98 6.62
N HIS A 130 9.50 12.09 7.05
CA HIS A 130 10.82 12.15 7.68
C HIS A 130 10.79 11.85 9.18
N ASP A 131 9.60 11.89 9.79
CA ASP A 131 9.45 11.57 11.21
C ASP A 131 9.65 10.07 11.46
N SER A 132 10.54 9.74 12.40
CA SER A 132 10.91 8.35 12.68
C SER A 132 9.77 7.53 13.28
N GLN A 133 8.85 8.15 14.04
CA GLN A 133 7.69 7.45 14.59
C GLN A 133 6.69 7.10 13.49
N ASN A 134 6.48 8.00 12.53
CA ASN A 134 5.65 7.74 11.36
C ASN A 134 6.23 6.64 10.47
N GLN A 135 7.55 6.64 10.26
CA GLN A 135 8.24 5.56 9.55
C GLN A 135 8.05 4.21 10.25
N GLN A 136 8.19 4.19 11.57
CA GLN A 136 7.97 2.97 12.35
C GLN A 136 6.50 2.53 12.33
N ALA A 137 5.54 3.46 12.30
CA ALA A 137 4.12 3.15 12.18
C ALA A 137 3.79 2.49 10.83
N LEU A 138 4.40 2.95 9.73
CA LEU A 138 4.26 2.30 8.41
C LEU A 138 4.81 0.86 8.43
N GLN A 139 5.94 0.64 9.09
CA GLN A 139 6.59 -0.67 9.17
C GLN A 139 5.84 -1.66 10.09
N SER A 140 5.29 -1.17 11.20
CA SER A 140 4.66 -2.01 12.24
C SER A 140 3.16 -2.23 12.03
N GLY A 141 2.45 -1.32 11.33
CA GLY A 141 1.01 -1.42 11.12
C GLY A 141 0.60 -2.41 10.02
N THR A 142 1.54 -2.81 9.18
CA THR A 142 1.28 -3.55 7.94
C THR A 142 1.45 -5.06 8.07
N ALA A 143 2.45 -5.56 8.81
CA ALA A 143 2.57 -7.00 9.08
C ALA A 143 1.31 -7.59 9.77
N PRO A 144 0.71 -6.92 10.80
CA PRO A 144 -0.57 -7.34 11.35
C PRO A 144 -1.72 -7.26 10.35
N SER A 145 -1.67 -6.30 9.42
CA SER A 145 -2.72 -6.09 8.42
C SER A 145 -2.66 -7.12 7.29
N VAL A 146 -1.47 -7.53 6.85
CA VAL A 146 -1.26 -8.64 5.90
C VAL A 146 -1.72 -9.97 6.52
N GLN A 147 -1.39 -10.21 7.80
CA GLN A 147 -1.83 -11.42 8.49
C GLN A 147 -3.36 -11.53 8.62
N ARG A 148 -4.09 -10.41 8.70
CA ARG A 148 -5.58 -10.40 8.76
C ARG A 148 -6.24 -11.00 7.52
N PHE A 149 -5.55 -10.97 6.38
CA PHE A 149 -6.08 -11.52 5.13
C PHE A 149 -5.61 -12.94 4.84
N ARG A 150 -4.72 -13.51 5.67
CA ARG A 150 -4.39 -14.92 5.57
C ARG A 150 -5.57 -15.76 6.08
N PRO A 151 -5.94 -16.85 5.40
CA PRO A 151 -6.92 -17.78 5.93
C PRO A 151 -6.41 -18.36 7.26
N SER A 152 -7.30 -18.47 8.27
CA SER A 152 -6.98 -19.10 9.54
C SER A 152 -6.43 -20.50 9.27
N SER A 153 -5.25 -20.82 9.79
CA SER A 153 -4.74 -22.19 9.78
C SER A 153 -5.78 -23.06 10.50
N LYS A 154 -6.55 -23.86 9.76
CA LYS A 154 -7.22 -24.99 10.38
C LYS A 154 -6.07 -25.90 10.83
N THR A 155 -5.87 -26.00 12.14
CA THR A 155 -5.14 -27.11 12.74
C THR A 155 -5.79 -28.38 12.18
N ALA A 156 -5.01 -29.13 11.40
CA ALA A 156 -5.34 -30.50 11.05
C ALA A 156 -5.25 -31.38 12.31
#